data_AF-A0A0C2FH85-F1
#
_entry.id   AF-A0A0C2FH85-F1
#
_cell.length_a   1.000
_cell.length_b   1.000
_cell.length_c   1.000
_cell.angle_alpha   90.00
_cell.angle_beta   90.00
_cell.angle_gamma   90.00
#
_symmetry.space_group_name_H-M   'P 1'
#
loop_
_entity.id
_entity.type
_entity.pdbx_description
1 polymer ?
#
loop_
_entity_poly.entity_id
_entity_poly.type
_entity_poly.pdbx_seq_one_letter_code
_entity_poly.pdbx_strand_id
1 'polypeptide(L)'
;MERWTSQQMPSSKASYGLLMAMCSLAAYRIQKGIAPAAVGFARHLKPQVYLQEAMSSVDLSLAVQKQTEELQAVALLCVTGLEKGDAALLQQYLGLYHATVANQSLYDENRWPPSMHDMEKEQRRRLYWYMYRLEVHTALVMGHPVRCPELESLVAYPQIPDFDRFGGNYGDGTEAINDNGEVEWLTGWNFVTDLYRGLEHLLAKFRPRRLSTHHSRIGPGSTLPTMFLIDFDPESKILMPLKAALNKLPIRFKHAQPLSSNVSLNRCGFQATNIVCTYQLVRIMVYAFSKATFSQACRTAIDLVEDMASIPMDYLKWTTLAAHFRLCIKEYLESLQSSFTYVRRASMRMGEYVEEIDQVLLSRERDDTHRQGSCIQKDDGMKQQQLYMPFPDQDTSHAWRDVFRD
;
A
#
# COMPACT_ATOMS: atom_id res chain seq x y z
N MET A 1 23.04 10.96 9.05
CA MET A 1 22.96 11.96 7.96
C MET A 1 23.97 13.11 8.14
N GLU A 2 24.43 13.42 9.36
CA GLU A 2 25.39 14.50 9.66
C GLU A 2 26.74 14.47 8.92
N ARG A 3 27.22 13.28 8.51
CA ARG A 3 28.51 13.14 7.79
C ARG A 3 28.52 13.83 6.43
N TRP A 4 27.41 13.77 5.69
CA TRP A 4 27.36 14.26 4.31
C TRP A 4 27.14 15.77 4.23
N THR A 5 26.41 16.34 5.20
CA THR A 5 26.24 17.79 5.36
C THR A 5 27.50 18.48 5.86
N SER A 6 28.38 17.77 6.57
CA SER A 6 29.70 18.26 6.99
C SER A 6 30.80 18.03 5.94
N GLN A 7 30.44 17.66 4.70
CA GLN A 7 31.37 17.33 3.60
C GLN A 7 32.37 16.22 3.94
N GLN A 8 32.10 15.38 4.95
CA GLN A 8 32.96 14.23 5.22
C GLN A 8 32.81 13.21 4.10
N MET A 9 33.95 12.84 3.51
CA MET A 9 34.01 11.78 2.51
C MET A 9 33.66 10.42 3.13
N PRO A 10 33.13 9.47 2.33
CA PRO A 10 32.89 8.11 2.78
C PRO A 10 34.18 7.49 3.32
N SER A 11 34.14 6.90 4.51
CA SER A 11 35.31 6.30 5.18
C SER A 11 35.38 4.78 5.01
N SER A 12 34.38 4.16 4.38
CA SER A 12 34.24 2.71 4.23
C SER A 12 33.50 2.37 2.94
N LYS A 13 33.61 1.11 2.49
CA LYS A 13 32.82 0.60 1.35
C LYS A 13 31.31 0.71 1.61
N ALA A 14 30.87 0.43 2.84
CA ALA A 14 29.47 0.52 3.25
C ALA A 14 28.94 1.97 3.21
N SER A 15 29.69 2.94 3.76
CA SER A 15 29.32 4.36 3.70
C SER A 15 29.32 4.91 2.27
N TYR A 16 30.26 4.46 1.42
CA TYR A 16 30.28 4.80 0.00
C TYR A 16 29.05 4.24 -0.73
N GLY A 17 28.75 2.95 -0.55
CA GLY A 17 27.58 2.31 -1.13
C GLY A 17 26.27 2.98 -0.71
N LEU A 18 26.16 3.37 0.56
CA LEU A 18 25.02 4.13 1.08
C LEU A 18 24.88 5.49 0.40
N LEU A 19 25.98 6.25 0.26
CA LEU A 19 25.97 7.54 -0.46
C LEU A 19 25.51 7.37 -1.90
N MET A 20 26.09 6.41 -2.63
CA MET A 20 25.72 6.14 -4.03
C MET A 20 24.26 5.72 -4.16
N ALA A 21 23.73 4.92 -3.22
CA ALA A 21 22.33 4.54 -3.20
C ALA A 21 21.39 5.73 -2.97
N MET A 22 21.76 6.66 -2.06
CA MET A 22 21.02 7.91 -1.86
C MET A 22 21.04 8.79 -3.12
N CYS A 23 22.21 8.98 -3.73
CA CYS A 23 22.37 9.75 -4.96
C CYS A 23 21.55 9.16 -6.11
N SER A 24 21.55 7.83 -6.26
CA SER A 24 20.76 7.12 -7.26
C SER A 24 19.27 7.40 -7.10
N LEU A 25 18.72 7.15 -5.91
CA LEU A 25 17.30 7.38 -5.61
C LEU A 25 16.90 8.85 -5.84
N ALA A 26 17.70 9.78 -5.33
CA ALA A 26 17.46 11.21 -5.49
C ALA A 26 17.48 11.61 -6.97
N ALA A 27 18.46 11.14 -7.75
CA ALA A 27 18.60 11.45 -9.16
C ALA A 27 17.42 10.92 -9.98
N TYR A 28 16.95 9.70 -9.72
CA TYR A 28 15.74 9.17 -10.35
C TYR A 28 14.49 9.99 -10.03
N ARG A 29 14.32 10.43 -8.78
CA ARG A 29 13.19 11.29 -8.39
C ARG A 29 13.26 12.66 -9.06
N ILE A 30 14.44 13.28 -9.11
CA ILE A 30 14.65 14.56 -9.81
C ILE A 30 14.30 14.44 -11.30
N GLN A 31 14.73 13.36 -11.97
CA GLN A 31 14.40 13.13 -13.38
C GLN A 31 12.89 12.98 -13.63
N LYS A 32 12.15 12.40 -12.68
CA LYS A 32 10.68 12.32 -12.73
C LYS A 32 9.97 13.66 -12.47
N GLY A 33 10.71 14.76 -12.32
CA GLY A 33 10.15 16.09 -12.08
C GLY A 33 9.64 16.30 -10.66
N ILE A 34 10.08 15.46 -9.70
CA ILE A 34 9.64 15.55 -8.32
C ILE A 34 10.22 16.81 -7.63
N ALA A 35 11.35 17.37 -8.11
CA ALA A 35 11.96 18.60 -7.59
C ALA A 35 11.92 19.77 -8.60
N PRO A 36 10.94 20.71 -8.52
CA PRO A 36 10.82 21.83 -9.46
C PRO A 36 12.03 22.78 -9.45
N ALA A 37 12.68 22.93 -8.30
CA ALA A 37 13.88 23.78 -8.16
C ALA A 37 15.15 23.19 -8.80
N ALA A 38 15.14 21.91 -9.20
CA ALA A 38 16.30 21.20 -9.74
C ALA A 38 16.22 20.98 -11.28
N VAL A 39 15.25 21.60 -11.97
CA VAL A 39 14.98 21.38 -13.40
C VAL A 39 16.21 21.68 -14.29
N GLY A 40 17.04 22.66 -13.91
CA GLY A 40 18.31 22.94 -14.62
C GLY A 40 19.39 21.88 -14.43
N PHE A 41 19.40 21.19 -13.29
CA PHE A 41 20.41 20.17 -12.92
C PHE A 41 20.06 18.78 -13.48
N ALA A 42 18.77 18.53 -13.74
CA ALA A 42 18.26 17.22 -14.17
C ALA A 42 18.89 16.69 -15.47
N ARG A 43 19.27 17.57 -16.40
CA ARG A 43 19.83 17.18 -17.72
C ARG A 43 21.20 16.51 -17.66
N HIS A 44 21.98 16.78 -16.61
CA HIS A 44 23.33 16.23 -16.46
C HIS A 44 23.40 15.06 -15.47
N LEU A 45 22.31 14.79 -14.74
CA LEU A 45 22.24 13.66 -13.82
C LEU A 45 22.24 12.35 -14.60
N LYS A 46 23.12 11.44 -14.19
CA LYS A 46 23.16 10.05 -14.68
C LYS A 46 22.84 9.09 -13.52
N PRO A 47 21.55 8.90 -13.15
CA PRO A 47 21.16 8.05 -12.01
C PRO A 47 21.73 6.64 -12.09
N GLN A 48 21.84 6.10 -13.31
CA GLN A 48 22.35 4.76 -13.56
C GLN A 48 23.79 4.56 -13.10
N VAL A 49 24.63 5.60 -13.18
CA VAL A 49 26.03 5.53 -12.70
C VAL A 49 26.03 5.33 -11.19
N TYR A 50 25.29 6.17 -10.46
CA TYR A 50 25.16 6.02 -8.99
C TYR A 50 24.55 4.68 -8.60
N LEU A 51 23.58 4.18 -9.37
CA LEU A 51 22.99 2.87 -9.13
C LEU A 51 24.03 1.75 -9.27
N GLN A 52 24.83 1.75 -10.35
CA GLN A 52 25.87 0.74 -10.58
C GLN A 52 26.93 0.77 -9.48
N GLU A 53 27.39 1.96 -9.08
CA GLU A 53 28.35 2.12 -7.99
C GLU A 53 27.78 1.59 -6.66
N ALA A 54 26.52 1.91 -6.35
CA ALA A 54 25.84 1.38 -5.16
C ALA A 54 25.74 -0.14 -5.17
N MET A 55 25.34 -0.73 -6.30
CA MET A 55 25.23 -2.19 -6.47
C MET A 55 26.58 -2.88 -6.32
N SER A 56 27.65 -2.32 -6.88
CA SER A 56 29.02 -2.86 -6.76
C SER A 56 29.57 -2.80 -5.33
N SER A 57 29.02 -1.89 -4.52
CA SER A 57 29.45 -1.65 -3.16
C SER A 57 28.80 -2.60 -2.15
N VAL A 58 27.63 -3.15 -2.47
CA VAL A 58 26.91 -4.10 -1.61
C VAL A 58 27.41 -5.51 -1.88
N ASP A 59 27.78 -6.23 -0.82
CA ASP A 59 28.14 -7.64 -0.93
C ASP A 59 26.86 -8.49 -1.00
N LEU A 60 26.74 -9.40 -1.96
CA LEU A 60 25.61 -10.32 -2.05
C LEU A 60 25.81 -11.57 -1.16
N SER A 61 27.03 -11.80 -0.66
CA SER A 61 27.35 -12.91 0.22
C SER A 61 26.70 -12.73 1.60
N LEU A 62 26.18 -13.83 2.14
CA LEU A 62 25.69 -13.93 3.52
C LEU A 62 26.81 -14.37 4.49
N ALA A 63 27.98 -14.75 3.98
CA ALA A 63 29.10 -15.19 4.81
C ALA A 63 29.71 -14.05 5.64
N VAL A 64 29.54 -12.79 5.18
CA VAL A 64 30.04 -11.60 5.85
C VAL A 64 28.90 -10.90 6.59
N GLN A 65 29.15 -10.53 7.84
CA GLN A 65 28.23 -9.71 8.60
C GLN A 65 28.12 -8.31 7.98
N LYS A 66 26.91 -7.97 7.55
CA LYS A 66 26.53 -6.67 7.00
C LYS A 66 26.47 -5.61 8.09
N GLN A 67 27.04 -4.46 7.78
CA GLN A 67 26.99 -3.29 8.65
C GLN A 67 25.66 -2.55 8.47
N THR A 68 25.29 -1.73 9.46
CA THR A 68 24.06 -0.93 9.44
C THR A 68 23.97 -0.05 8.18
N GLU A 69 25.06 0.59 7.75
CA GLU A 69 25.10 1.40 6.53
C GLU A 69 24.89 0.58 5.24
N GLU A 70 25.40 -0.65 5.19
CA GLU A 70 25.19 -1.56 4.05
C GLU A 70 23.73 -2.00 3.97
N LEU A 71 23.10 -2.31 5.11
CA LEU A 71 21.66 -2.62 5.16
C LEU A 71 20.80 -1.42 4.73
N GLN A 72 21.19 -0.20 5.09
CA GLN A 72 20.54 1.02 4.60
C GLN A 72 20.70 1.19 3.09
N ALA A 73 21.89 0.88 2.54
CA ALA A 73 22.12 0.89 1.10
C ALA A 73 21.21 -0.14 0.39
N VAL A 74 21.10 -1.36 0.92
CA VAL A 74 20.18 -2.40 0.43
C VAL A 74 18.73 -1.91 0.42
N ALA A 75 18.28 -1.27 1.50
CA ALA A 75 16.92 -0.71 1.56
C ALA A 75 16.69 0.37 0.50
N LEU A 76 17.66 1.27 0.30
CA LEU A 76 17.57 2.29 -0.75
C LEU A 76 17.60 1.71 -2.16
N LEU A 77 18.32 0.62 -2.40
CA LEU A 77 18.30 -0.11 -3.68
C LEU A 77 16.92 -0.74 -3.93
N CYS A 78 16.26 -1.27 -2.90
CA CYS A 78 14.87 -1.73 -3.00
C CYS A 78 13.94 -0.58 -3.42
N VAL A 79 14.01 0.55 -2.72
CA VAL A 79 13.19 1.74 -3.04
C VAL A 79 13.51 2.27 -4.44
N THR A 80 14.77 2.22 -4.87
CA THR A 80 15.18 2.61 -6.22
C THR A 80 14.60 1.67 -7.28
N GLY A 81 14.60 0.36 -7.03
CA GLY A 81 13.92 -0.62 -7.89
C GLY A 81 12.43 -0.33 -8.00
N LEU A 82 11.77 -0.04 -6.87
CA LEU A 82 10.36 0.36 -6.84
C LEU A 82 10.12 1.66 -7.61
N GLU A 83 10.96 2.68 -7.45
CA GLU A 83 10.89 3.92 -8.23
C GLU A 83 11.06 3.66 -9.73
N LYS A 84 12.00 2.80 -10.13
CA LYS A 84 12.23 2.53 -11.55
C LYS A 84 11.17 1.61 -12.17
N GLY A 85 10.29 1.00 -11.37
CA GLY A 85 9.42 -0.09 -11.81
C GLY A 85 10.19 -1.37 -12.15
N ASP A 86 11.39 -1.54 -11.58
CA ASP A 86 12.28 -2.68 -11.81
C ASP A 86 12.05 -3.74 -10.73
N ALA A 87 11.12 -4.64 -11.00
CA ALA A 87 10.74 -5.69 -10.09
C ALA A 87 11.90 -6.66 -9.80
N ALA A 88 12.78 -6.92 -10.78
CA ALA A 88 13.92 -7.82 -10.60
C ALA A 88 14.92 -7.23 -9.60
N LEU A 89 15.28 -5.95 -9.76
CA LEU A 89 16.16 -5.25 -8.83
C LEU A 89 15.57 -5.22 -7.41
N LEU A 90 14.29 -4.87 -7.29
CA LEU A 90 13.59 -4.85 -6.01
C LEU A 90 13.60 -6.23 -5.33
N GLN A 91 13.23 -7.30 -6.04
CA GLN A 91 13.14 -8.64 -5.45
C GLN A 91 14.52 -9.21 -5.10
N GLN A 92 15.56 -8.90 -5.87
CA GLN A 92 16.94 -9.28 -5.55
C GLN A 92 17.36 -8.71 -4.19
N TYR A 93 17.18 -7.41 -3.98
CA TYR A 93 17.63 -6.75 -2.76
C TYR A 93 16.68 -6.98 -1.57
N LEU A 94 15.37 -7.18 -1.79
CA LEU A 94 14.46 -7.69 -0.76
C LEU A 94 14.89 -9.10 -0.30
N GLY A 95 15.21 -9.99 -1.25
CA GLY A 95 15.70 -11.34 -0.95
C GLY A 95 16.98 -11.31 -0.12
N LEU A 96 17.96 -10.47 -0.53
CA LEU A 96 19.20 -10.28 0.21
C LEU A 96 18.94 -9.75 1.63
N TYR A 97 18.06 -8.75 1.77
CA TYR A 97 17.71 -8.18 3.07
C TYR A 97 17.11 -9.24 4.00
N HIS A 98 16.09 -9.97 3.54
CA HIS A 98 15.42 -10.98 4.36
C HIS A 98 16.35 -12.15 4.73
N ALA A 99 17.18 -12.60 3.80
CA ALA A 99 18.20 -13.60 4.10
C ALA A 99 19.20 -13.09 5.14
N THR A 100 19.55 -11.81 5.09
CA THR A 100 20.42 -11.17 6.09
C THR A 100 19.74 -11.06 7.46
N VAL A 101 18.45 -10.70 7.51
CA VAL A 101 17.65 -10.65 8.74
C VAL A 101 17.66 -12.01 9.44
N ALA A 102 17.44 -13.09 8.70
CA ALA A 102 17.50 -14.45 9.23
C ALA A 102 18.93 -14.83 9.69
N ASN A 103 19.94 -14.59 8.85
CA ASN A 103 21.33 -14.97 9.12
C ASN A 103 21.93 -14.24 10.33
N GLN A 104 21.64 -12.96 10.50
CA GLN A 104 22.18 -12.12 11.58
C GLN A 104 21.20 -11.97 12.77
N SER A 105 20.09 -12.71 12.76
CA SER A 105 19.05 -12.61 13.80
C SER A 105 18.54 -11.18 14.04
N LEU A 106 18.41 -10.37 12.99
CA LEU A 106 18.00 -8.96 13.12
C LEU A 106 16.55 -8.80 13.57
N TYR A 107 15.75 -9.86 13.50
CA TYR A 107 14.36 -9.92 13.95
C TYR A 107 14.21 -10.00 15.49
N ASP A 108 15.28 -10.20 16.25
CA ASP A 108 15.25 -10.29 17.72
C ASP A 108 16.29 -9.38 18.36
N GLU A 109 15.82 -8.35 19.06
CA GLU A 109 16.69 -7.39 19.74
C GLU A 109 17.59 -8.00 20.80
N ASN A 110 17.17 -9.12 21.43
CA ASN A 110 17.98 -9.78 22.45
C ASN A 110 19.23 -10.45 21.84
N ARG A 111 19.24 -10.65 20.52
CA ARG A 111 20.37 -11.21 19.77
C ARG A 111 21.27 -10.14 19.16
N TRP A 112 20.94 -8.87 19.33
CA TRP A 112 21.80 -7.79 18.84
C TRP A 112 23.03 -7.66 19.75
N PRO A 113 24.16 -7.12 19.24
CA PRO A 113 25.36 -6.93 20.04
C PRO A 113 25.07 -6.13 21.32
N PRO A 114 25.45 -6.61 22.52
CA PRO A 114 25.15 -5.92 23.78
C PRO A 114 25.92 -4.58 23.92
N SER A 115 27.00 -4.40 23.15
CA SER A 115 27.77 -3.17 23.06
C SER A 115 27.22 -2.15 22.06
N MET A 116 26.07 -2.43 21.43
CA MET A 116 25.43 -1.53 20.48
C MET A 116 25.00 -0.24 21.16
N HIS A 117 25.40 0.89 20.59
CA HIS A 117 24.97 2.19 21.10
C HIS A 117 23.46 2.39 20.84
N ASP A 118 22.75 3.01 21.78
CA ASP A 118 21.31 3.30 21.68
C ASP A 118 20.91 3.98 20.37
N MET A 119 21.72 4.92 19.88
CA MET A 119 21.45 5.57 18.60
C MET A 119 21.54 4.62 17.40
N GLU A 120 22.48 3.67 17.42
CA GLU A 120 22.57 2.64 16.38
C GLU A 120 21.38 1.67 16.48
N LYS A 121 20.99 1.33 17.71
CA LYS A 121 19.81 0.50 17.99
C LYS A 121 18.55 1.11 17.37
N GLU A 122 18.35 2.41 17.55
CA GLU A 122 17.21 3.16 16.97
C GLU A 122 17.25 3.22 15.45
N GLN A 123 18.43 3.45 14.85
CA GLN A 123 18.58 3.39 13.39
C GLN A 123 18.20 2.01 12.84
N ARG A 124 18.57 0.94 13.55
CA ARG A 124 18.22 -0.44 13.18
C ARG A 124 16.72 -0.71 13.30
N ARG A 125 16.07 -0.29 14.40
CA ARG A 125 14.60 -0.39 14.57
C ARG A 125 13.86 0.30 13.41
N ARG A 126 14.27 1.52 13.07
CA ARG A 126 13.65 2.30 11.98
C ARG A 126 13.82 1.62 10.63
N LEU A 127 15.02 1.09 10.34
CA LEU A 127 15.29 0.36 9.12
C LEU A 127 14.47 -0.93 9.02
N TYR A 128 14.42 -1.71 10.12
CA TYR A 128 13.67 -2.95 10.19
C TYR A 128 12.20 -2.75 9.87
N TRP A 129 11.53 -1.84 10.59
CA TRP A 129 10.11 -1.55 10.38
C TRP A 129 9.84 -0.83 9.05
N TYR A 130 10.81 -0.08 8.50
CA TYR A 130 10.69 0.43 7.14
C TYR A 130 10.67 -0.69 6.10
N MET A 131 11.60 -1.64 6.20
CA MET A 131 11.68 -2.79 5.29
C MET A 131 10.48 -3.73 5.44
N TYR A 132 9.98 -3.92 6.66
CA TYR A 132 8.74 -4.62 6.91
C TYR A 132 7.56 -3.97 6.15
N ARG A 133 7.37 -2.65 6.29
CA ARG A 133 6.31 -1.94 5.55
C ARG A 133 6.48 -2.05 4.04
N LEU A 134 7.72 -1.98 3.56
CA LEU A 134 8.02 -2.18 2.13
C LEU A 134 7.69 -3.60 1.66
N GLU A 135 7.98 -4.64 2.45
CA GLU A 135 7.62 -6.03 2.16
C GLU A 135 6.10 -6.20 2.11
N VAL A 136 5.36 -5.67 3.10
CA VAL A 136 3.89 -5.74 3.09
C VAL A 136 3.33 -4.98 1.89
N HIS A 137 3.85 -3.78 1.59
CA HIS A 137 3.43 -2.99 0.43
C HIS A 137 3.67 -3.73 -0.90
N THR A 138 4.83 -4.35 -1.05
CA THR A 138 5.20 -5.04 -2.30
C THR A 138 4.47 -6.38 -2.41
N ALA A 139 4.26 -7.09 -1.30
CA ALA A 139 3.43 -8.29 -1.24
C ALA A 139 1.97 -7.97 -1.57
N LEU A 140 1.52 -6.79 -1.15
CA LEU A 140 0.26 -6.21 -1.58
C LEU A 140 0.34 -6.04 -3.11
N VAL A 141 1.00 -5.01 -3.63
CA VAL A 141 1.01 -4.57 -5.04
C VAL A 141 1.37 -5.68 -6.04
N MET A 142 2.38 -6.50 -5.74
CA MET A 142 2.93 -7.51 -6.65
C MET A 142 2.39 -8.92 -6.41
N GLY A 143 1.63 -9.14 -5.33
CA GLY A 143 0.98 -10.42 -5.05
C GLY A 143 1.86 -11.57 -4.53
N HIS A 144 3.14 -11.31 -4.19
CA HIS A 144 4.00 -12.31 -3.54
C HIS A 144 3.66 -12.48 -2.05
N PRO A 145 4.03 -13.60 -1.37
CA PRO A 145 3.88 -13.76 0.07
C PRO A 145 4.69 -12.73 0.87
N VAL A 146 4.24 -12.40 2.08
CA VAL A 146 5.03 -11.63 3.06
C VAL A 146 6.04 -12.59 3.68
N ARG A 147 7.33 -12.33 3.50
CA ARG A 147 8.41 -13.27 3.89
C ARG A 147 8.80 -13.19 5.37
N CYS A 148 8.77 -11.99 5.94
CA CYS A 148 9.08 -11.74 7.34
C CYS A 148 7.81 -11.21 8.02
N PRO A 149 6.94 -12.10 8.54
CA PRO A 149 5.70 -11.71 9.19
C PRO A 149 5.97 -11.01 10.52
N GLU A 150 5.05 -10.14 10.93
CA GLU A 150 5.20 -9.41 12.19
C GLU A 150 5.18 -10.32 13.41
N LEU A 151 4.41 -11.43 13.41
CA LEU A 151 4.27 -12.30 14.59
C LEU A 151 5.60 -12.89 15.08
N GLU A 152 6.59 -12.98 14.19
CA GLU A 152 7.93 -13.52 14.48
C GLU A 152 8.95 -12.39 14.75
N SER A 153 8.49 -11.14 14.84
CA SER A 153 9.32 -9.95 15.04
C SER A 153 9.39 -9.57 16.51
N LEU A 154 10.57 -9.70 17.11
CA LEU A 154 10.90 -9.27 18.47
C LEU A 154 11.68 -7.94 18.46
N VAL A 155 11.32 -7.04 17.54
CA VAL A 155 11.88 -5.69 17.40
C VAL A 155 10.89 -4.66 17.90
N ALA A 156 11.29 -3.83 18.86
CA ALA A 156 10.45 -2.77 19.40
C ALA A 156 10.28 -1.62 18.40
N TYR A 157 9.23 -0.82 18.57
CA TYR A 157 9.09 0.42 17.82
C TYR A 157 10.17 1.45 18.22
N PRO A 158 10.66 2.26 17.28
CA PRO A 158 11.58 3.36 17.60
C PRO A 158 10.94 4.36 18.56
N GLN A 159 11.75 4.87 19.49
CA GLN A 159 11.31 5.73 20.59
C GLN A 159 12.12 7.04 20.70
N ILE A 160 13.38 7.04 20.27
CA ILE A 160 14.27 8.20 20.47
C ILE A 160 14.11 9.16 19.28
N PRO A 161 13.99 10.48 19.49
CA PRO A 161 13.92 11.46 18.39
C PRO A 161 15.21 11.54 17.60
N ASP A 162 15.16 12.18 16.43
CA ASP A 162 16.38 12.66 15.79
C ASP A 162 16.82 13.94 16.51
N PHE A 163 18.07 13.98 16.99
CA PHE A 163 18.68 15.22 17.45
C PHE A 163 19.15 16.02 16.22
N ASP A 164 18.24 16.70 15.53
CA ASP A 164 18.61 17.62 14.45
C ASP A 164 19.27 18.88 15.06
N ARG A 165 20.58 18.82 15.32
CA ARG A 165 21.39 19.92 15.93
C ARG A 165 21.55 21.15 15.04
N PHE A 166 20.91 21.18 13.87
CA PHE A 166 21.09 22.18 12.80
C PHE A 166 19.83 23.00 12.51
N GLY A 167 19.13 23.42 13.57
CA GLY A 167 18.32 24.64 13.52
C GLY A 167 19.24 25.85 13.42
N GLY A 168 19.60 26.26 12.20
CA GLY A 168 20.32 27.51 11.96
C GLY A 168 19.49 28.70 12.44
N ASN A 169 20.01 29.45 13.42
CA ASN A 169 19.60 30.80 13.79
C ASN A 169 18.10 31.07 14.04
N TYR A 170 17.41 30.14 14.70
CA TYR A 170 16.29 30.50 15.57
C TYR A 170 16.49 29.76 16.89
N GLY A 171 16.43 30.50 17.99
CA GLY A 171 16.63 29.95 19.33
C GLY A 171 15.68 28.79 19.59
N ASP A 172 16.21 27.76 20.25
CA ASP A 172 15.58 26.48 20.59
C ASP A 172 15.69 25.38 19.52
N GLY A 173 16.86 24.74 19.51
CA GLY A 173 17.16 23.53 18.74
C GLY A 173 16.53 22.28 19.35
N THR A 174 15.22 22.28 19.56
CA THR A 174 14.44 21.09 19.90
C THR A 174 13.46 20.81 18.77
N GLU A 175 13.49 19.59 18.19
CA GLU A 175 12.31 19.10 17.47
C GLU A 175 11.13 19.27 18.42
N ALA A 176 10.02 19.86 17.97
CA ALA A 176 8.90 20.26 18.81
C ALA A 176 8.48 19.10 19.74
N ILE A 177 9.02 19.13 20.96
CA ILE A 177 8.58 18.32 22.07
C ILE A 177 7.22 18.93 22.40
N ASN A 178 6.15 18.15 22.27
CA ASN A 178 4.84 18.66 22.69
C ASN A 178 4.87 19.00 24.19
N ASP A 179 3.86 19.71 24.70
CA ASP A 179 3.77 20.08 26.13
C ASP A 179 3.86 18.87 27.10
N ASN A 180 3.80 17.64 26.58
CA ASN A 180 3.89 16.38 27.31
C ASN A 180 5.24 15.65 27.20
N GLY A 181 6.25 16.20 26.52
CA GLY A 181 7.56 15.54 26.43
C GLY A 181 7.73 14.52 25.29
N GLU A 182 6.77 14.39 24.36
CA GLU A 182 6.79 13.36 23.32
C GLU A 182 7.38 13.84 21.99
N VAL A 183 8.04 12.90 21.30
CA VAL A 183 8.61 13.08 19.95
C VAL A 183 7.50 13.02 18.91
N GLU A 184 7.11 14.18 18.40
CA GLU A 184 5.83 14.32 17.68
C GLU A 184 5.75 13.45 16.40
N TRP A 185 6.82 13.34 15.59
CA TRP A 185 6.75 12.65 14.29
C TRP A 185 6.79 11.12 14.38
N LEU A 186 7.44 10.54 15.39
CA LEU A 186 7.52 9.09 15.58
C LEU A 186 6.16 8.49 15.91
N THR A 187 5.29 9.23 16.60
CA THR A 187 3.91 8.81 16.87
C THR A 187 3.15 8.51 15.58
N GLY A 188 3.23 9.43 14.60
CA GLY A 188 2.64 9.20 13.28
C GLY A 188 3.34 8.05 12.52
N TRP A 189 4.66 7.97 12.61
CA TRP A 189 5.43 6.93 11.91
C TRP A 189 5.13 5.51 12.43
N ASN A 190 5.02 5.34 13.75
CA ASN A 190 4.66 4.08 14.40
C ASN A 190 3.22 3.69 14.04
N PHE A 191 2.31 4.66 14.02
CA PHE A 191 0.93 4.39 13.58
C PHE A 191 0.86 3.95 12.11
N VAL A 192 1.68 4.50 11.21
CA VAL A 192 1.80 3.98 9.83
C VAL A 192 2.20 2.51 9.85
N THR A 193 3.11 2.09 10.73
CA THR A 193 3.49 0.68 10.88
C THR A 193 2.30 -0.18 11.33
N ASP A 194 1.47 0.29 12.26
CA ASP A 194 0.24 -0.40 12.66
C ASP A 194 -0.75 -0.57 11.49
N LEU A 195 -0.86 0.43 10.60
CA LEU A 195 -1.69 0.30 9.39
C LEU A 195 -1.19 -0.83 8.48
N TYR A 196 0.14 -0.95 8.30
CA TYR A 196 0.74 -2.04 7.53
C TYR A 196 0.59 -3.40 8.21
N ARG A 197 0.64 -3.48 9.55
CA ARG A 197 0.31 -4.70 10.30
C ARG A 197 -1.13 -5.13 10.05
N GLY A 198 -2.06 -4.19 10.05
CA GLY A 198 -3.45 -4.44 9.64
C GLY A 198 -3.54 -4.98 8.21
N LEU A 199 -2.81 -4.39 7.25
CA LEU A 199 -2.75 -4.88 5.87
C LEU A 199 -2.17 -6.29 5.75
N GLU A 200 -1.14 -6.65 6.52
CA GLU A 200 -0.57 -8.00 6.54
C GLU A 200 -1.63 -9.02 6.97
N HIS A 201 -2.35 -8.77 8.06
CA HIS A 201 -3.40 -9.67 8.55
C HIS A 201 -4.54 -9.80 7.53
N LEU A 202 -4.91 -8.71 6.86
CA LEU A 202 -5.89 -8.73 5.77
C LEU A 202 -5.36 -9.56 4.57
N LEU A 203 -4.10 -9.40 4.19
CA LEU A 203 -3.46 -10.19 3.13
C LEU A 203 -3.44 -11.69 3.46
N ALA A 204 -3.12 -12.05 4.71
CA ALA A 204 -3.13 -13.43 5.19
C ALA A 204 -4.54 -14.04 5.09
N LYS A 205 -5.59 -13.25 5.33
CA LYS A 205 -6.99 -13.67 5.14
C LYS A 205 -7.41 -13.72 3.67
N PHE A 206 -6.83 -12.90 2.79
CA PHE A 206 -7.23 -12.77 1.37
C PHE A 206 -6.72 -13.93 0.52
N ARG A 207 -5.46 -14.36 0.73
CA ARG A 207 -4.84 -15.41 -0.10
C ARG A 207 -5.60 -16.73 -0.08
N PRO A 208 -6.07 -17.25 1.06
CA PRO A 208 -6.82 -18.50 1.10
C PRO A 208 -8.18 -18.42 0.39
N ARG A 209 -8.86 -17.26 0.38
CA ARG A 209 -10.09 -17.07 -0.41
C ARG A 209 -9.84 -17.21 -1.92
N ARG A 210 -8.75 -16.61 -2.43
CA ARG A 210 -8.35 -16.77 -3.85
C ARG A 210 -8.03 -18.23 -4.20
N LEU A 211 -7.45 -18.95 -3.26
CA LEU A 211 -7.13 -20.37 -3.41
C LEU A 211 -8.35 -21.27 -3.20
N SER A 212 -9.44 -20.78 -2.59
CA SER A 212 -10.67 -21.54 -2.39
C SER A 212 -11.47 -21.70 -3.68
N THR A 213 -11.36 -20.78 -4.64
CA THR A 213 -11.94 -20.90 -5.99
C THR A 213 -11.16 -21.92 -6.85
N HIS A 214 -9.91 -22.20 -6.48
CA HIS A 214 -9.05 -23.21 -7.09
C HIS A 214 -8.89 -24.41 -6.13
N HIS A 215 -9.92 -25.26 -6.04
CA HIS A 215 -9.87 -26.60 -5.40
C HIS A 215 -8.67 -26.82 -4.45
N SER A 216 -8.88 -26.57 -3.16
CA SER A 216 -8.14 -27.18 -2.04
C SER A 216 -6.77 -27.78 -2.42
N ARG A 217 -5.75 -26.93 -2.62
CA ARG A 217 -4.35 -27.39 -2.82
C ARG A 217 -3.83 -28.21 -1.65
N ILE A 218 -4.42 -28.01 -0.49
CA ILE A 218 -4.40 -28.97 0.59
C ILE A 218 -5.36 -30.08 0.17
N GLY A 219 -4.86 -31.03 -0.63
CA GLY A 219 -5.67 -32.09 -1.22
C GLY A 219 -6.49 -32.87 -0.18
N PRO A 220 -7.44 -33.71 -0.62
CA PRO A 220 -8.18 -34.60 0.26
C PRO A 220 -7.19 -35.45 1.07
N GLY A 221 -7.03 -35.15 2.37
CA GLY A 221 -6.06 -35.82 3.24
C GLY A 221 -5.31 -34.95 4.24
N SER A 222 -5.36 -33.61 4.17
CA SER A 222 -4.83 -32.83 5.30
C SER A 222 -5.74 -32.89 6.51
N THR A 223 -5.13 -33.27 7.62
CA THR A 223 -5.78 -33.41 8.91
C THR A 223 -5.76 -32.12 9.73
N LEU A 224 -4.98 -31.11 9.32
CA LEU A 224 -4.82 -29.87 10.06
C LEU A 224 -5.42 -28.67 9.28
N PRO A 225 -6.63 -28.20 9.65
CA PRO A 225 -7.19 -26.99 9.07
C PRO A 225 -6.43 -25.77 9.61
N THR A 226 -5.92 -24.90 8.72
CA THR A 226 -5.28 -23.62 9.11
C THR A 226 -6.29 -22.46 9.16
N MET A 227 -7.55 -22.70 8.76
CA MET A 227 -8.58 -21.66 8.61
C MET A 227 -8.91 -20.94 9.93
N PHE A 228 -8.77 -21.62 11.08
CA PHE A 228 -9.04 -21.03 12.39
C PHE A 228 -8.11 -19.86 12.73
N LEU A 229 -6.89 -19.83 12.18
CA LEU A 229 -5.93 -18.74 12.41
C LEU A 229 -6.35 -17.43 11.74
N ILE A 230 -7.26 -17.49 10.77
CA ILE A 230 -7.74 -16.33 10.01
C ILE A 230 -9.26 -16.12 10.14
N ASP A 231 -9.91 -16.84 11.06
CA ASP A 231 -11.33 -16.75 11.33
C ASP A 231 -11.65 -15.63 12.33
N PHE A 232 -11.50 -14.40 11.86
CA PHE A 232 -11.85 -13.20 12.61
C PHE A 232 -12.63 -12.22 11.73
N ASP A 233 -13.47 -11.40 12.36
CA ASP A 233 -14.13 -10.28 11.67
C ASP A 233 -13.13 -9.11 11.49
N PRO A 234 -12.76 -8.75 10.24
CA PRO A 234 -11.76 -7.69 10.02
C PRO A 234 -12.23 -6.31 10.46
N GLU A 235 -13.54 -6.05 10.48
CA GLU A 235 -14.07 -4.76 10.91
C GLU A 235 -13.81 -4.52 12.41
N SER A 236 -14.23 -5.47 13.25
CA SER A 236 -14.03 -5.38 14.70
C SER A 236 -12.58 -5.56 15.15
N LYS A 237 -11.79 -6.42 14.50
CA LYS A 237 -10.42 -6.75 14.93
C LYS A 237 -9.34 -5.86 14.35
N ILE A 238 -9.56 -5.23 13.18
CA ILE A 238 -8.55 -4.41 12.51
C ILE A 238 -9.04 -2.96 12.37
N LEU A 239 -10.19 -2.75 11.71
CA LEU A 239 -10.60 -1.40 11.34
C LEU A 239 -11.00 -0.55 12.57
N MET A 240 -11.79 -1.09 13.50
CA MET A 240 -12.23 -0.35 14.68
C MET A 240 -11.06 0.07 15.60
N PRO A 241 -10.10 -0.81 15.95
CA PRO A 241 -8.92 -0.40 16.73
C PRO A 241 -8.07 0.66 16.03
N LEU A 242 -7.83 0.51 14.72
CA LEU A 242 -7.07 1.49 13.94
C LEU A 242 -7.79 2.84 13.88
N LYS A 243 -9.11 2.85 13.72
CA LYS A 243 -9.92 4.07 13.75
C LYS A 243 -9.86 4.75 15.13
N ALA A 244 -9.95 3.98 16.21
CA ALA A 244 -9.84 4.51 17.56
C ALA A 244 -8.46 5.12 17.83
N ALA A 245 -7.39 4.49 17.34
CA ALA A 245 -6.03 5.01 17.42
C ALA A 245 -5.84 6.26 16.55
N LEU A 246 -6.35 6.26 15.31
CA LEU A 246 -6.35 7.43 14.41
C LEU A 246 -7.03 8.64 15.07
N ASN A 247 -8.15 8.44 15.76
CA ASN A 247 -8.86 9.52 16.45
C ASN A 247 -8.04 10.16 17.57
N LYS A 248 -7.14 9.40 18.21
CA LYS A 248 -6.24 9.89 19.27
C LYS A 248 -5.00 10.60 18.72
N LEU A 249 -4.71 10.48 17.43
CA LEU A 249 -3.55 11.14 16.84
C LEU A 249 -3.70 12.67 16.83
N PRO A 250 -2.58 13.41 17.00
CA PRO A 250 -2.53 14.84 16.79
C PRO A 250 -3.09 15.27 15.42
N ILE A 251 -3.72 16.44 15.37
CA ILE A 251 -4.44 16.92 14.18
C ILE A 251 -3.57 17.03 12.93
N ARG A 252 -2.27 17.30 13.10
CA ARG A 252 -1.29 17.36 12.00
C ARG A 252 -1.06 16.03 11.27
N PHE A 253 -1.42 14.90 11.88
CA PHE A 253 -1.38 13.58 11.25
C PHE A 253 -2.67 13.21 10.55
N LYS A 254 -3.73 14.01 10.74
CA LYS A 254 -5.02 13.88 10.06
C LYS A 254 -5.10 14.80 8.84
N HIS A 255 -4.43 15.95 8.89
CA HIS A 255 -4.41 16.94 7.80
C HIS A 255 -2.98 17.36 7.49
N ALA A 256 -2.50 17.00 6.29
CA ALA A 256 -1.17 17.38 5.83
C ALA A 256 -1.14 18.87 5.44
N GLN A 257 -0.28 19.66 6.10
CA GLN A 257 -0.02 21.05 5.71
C GLN A 257 0.85 21.09 4.45
N PRO A 258 0.68 22.08 3.54
CA PRO A 258 1.50 22.23 2.35
C PRO A 258 3.01 22.17 2.64
N LEU A 259 3.80 21.73 1.66
CA LEU A 259 5.26 21.69 1.80
C LEU A 259 5.79 23.08 2.17
N SER A 260 6.66 23.09 3.19
CA SER A 260 7.31 24.30 3.69
C SER A 260 8.83 24.18 3.57
N SER A 261 9.56 25.25 3.89
CA SER A 261 11.02 25.18 4.06
C SER A 261 11.45 24.42 5.32
N ASN A 262 10.53 24.20 6.26
CA ASN A 262 10.80 23.49 7.50
C ASN A 262 10.71 21.97 7.29
N VAL A 263 11.87 21.31 7.30
CA VAL A 263 11.99 19.86 7.07
C VAL A 263 11.21 19.05 8.11
N SER A 264 11.25 19.43 9.39
CA SER A 264 10.56 18.71 10.47
C SER A 264 9.03 18.77 10.30
N LEU A 265 8.47 19.92 9.91
CA LEU A 265 7.04 20.01 9.58
C LEU A 265 6.68 19.16 8.36
N ASN A 266 7.55 19.14 7.36
CA ASN A 266 7.34 18.30 6.18
C ASN A 266 7.35 16.80 6.54
N ARG A 267 8.19 16.35 7.49
CA ARG A 267 8.18 14.94 7.97
C ARG A 267 6.79 14.54 8.47
N CYS A 268 6.13 15.39 9.26
CA CYS A 268 4.76 15.15 9.72
C CYS A 268 3.76 15.13 8.56
N GLY A 269 3.90 16.02 7.56
CA GLY A 269 3.09 15.99 6.33
C GLY A 269 3.24 14.70 5.52
N PHE A 270 4.46 14.17 5.42
CA PHE A 270 4.73 12.85 4.84
C PHE A 270 4.05 11.72 5.63
N GLN A 271 4.08 11.77 6.97
CA GLN A 271 3.36 10.78 7.79
C GLN A 271 1.85 10.90 7.61
N ALA A 272 1.28 12.10 7.64
CA ALA A 272 -0.16 12.32 7.42
C ALA A 272 -0.60 11.75 6.06
N THR A 273 0.17 12.00 5.00
CA THR A 273 -0.07 11.44 3.67
C THR A 273 -0.07 9.91 3.68
N ASN A 274 0.93 9.29 4.31
CA ASN A 274 0.99 7.83 4.45
C ASN A 274 -0.17 7.27 5.27
N ILE A 275 -0.56 7.95 6.34
CA ILE A 275 -1.69 7.56 7.20
C ILE A 275 -2.97 7.55 6.38
N VAL A 276 -3.29 8.65 5.69
CA VAL A 276 -4.51 8.74 4.88
C VAL A 276 -4.52 7.65 3.81
N CYS A 277 -3.47 7.55 2.99
CA CYS A 277 -3.43 6.58 1.89
C CYS A 277 -3.53 5.13 2.40
N THR A 278 -2.78 4.78 3.44
CA THR A 278 -2.72 3.39 3.93
C THR A 278 -3.99 3.03 4.70
N TYR A 279 -4.55 3.94 5.48
CA TYR A 279 -5.81 3.71 6.19
C TYR A 279 -6.98 3.52 5.22
N GLN A 280 -7.03 4.32 4.15
CA GLN A 280 -8.01 4.12 3.09
C GLN A 280 -7.87 2.74 2.43
N LEU A 281 -6.65 2.29 2.19
CA LEU A 281 -6.41 0.96 1.65
C LEU A 281 -6.85 -0.16 2.60
N VAL A 282 -6.62 0.00 3.90
CA VAL A 282 -7.14 -0.91 4.93
C VAL A 282 -8.67 -0.96 4.87
N ARG A 283 -9.34 0.20 4.76
CA ARG A 283 -10.80 0.26 4.63
C ARG A 283 -11.28 -0.51 3.42
N ILE A 284 -10.74 -0.23 2.23
CA ILE A 284 -11.10 -0.92 0.98
C ILE A 284 -10.94 -2.44 1.14
N MET A 285 -9.82 -2.87 1.71
CA MET A 285 -9.53 -4.29 1.95
C MET A 285 -10.53 -4.94 2.92
N VAL A 286 -10.88 -4.26 4.02
CA VAL A 286 -11.89 -4.73 4.98
C VAL A 286 -13.25 -4.85 4.28
N TYR A 287 -13.67 -3.83 3.53
CA TYR A 287 -14.95 -3.87 2.80
C TYR A 287 -15.02 -4.98 1.76
N ALA A 288 -13.91 -5.24 1.07
CA ALA A 288 -13.82 -6.36 0.13
C ALA A 288 -13.92 -7.74 0.83
N PHE A 289 -13.74 -7.83 2.16
CA PHE A 289 -14.05 -9.04 2.93
C PHE A 289 -15.50 -9.11 3.42
N SER A 290 -16.07 -7.97 3.79
CA SER A 290 -17.42 -7.84 4.31
C SER A 290 -18.45 -8.15 3.21
N LYS A 291 -19.66 -8.60 3.59
CA LYS A 291 -20.83 -8.57 2.69
C LYS A 291 -21.32 -7.12 2.54
N ALA A 292 -20.44 -6.23 2.10
CA ALA A 292 -20.74 -4.81 1.98
C ALA A 292 -21.83 -4.62 0.91
N THR A 293 -22.84 -3.84 1.25
CA THR A 293 -23.85 -3.42 0.27
C THR A 293 -23.22 -2.46 -0.74
N PHE A 294 -23.77 -2.41 -1.95
CA PHE A 294 -23.34 -1.46 -2.97
C PHE A 294 -23.30 0.00 -2.46
N SER A 295 -24.31 0.39 -1.65
CA SER A 295 -24.36 1.71 -1.01
C SER A 295 -23.16 1.99 -0.09
N GLN A 296 -22.71 0.99 0.68
CA GLN A 296 -21.53 1.13 1.55
C GLN A 296 -20.24 1.22 0.73
N ALA A 297 -20.14 0.48 -0.38
CA ALA A 297 -19.00 0.58 -1.29
C ALA A 297 -18.89 1.98 -1.91
N CYS A 298 -20.02 2.57 -2.35
CA CYS A 298 -20.08 3.93 -2.87
C CYS A 298 -19.66 4.97 -1.83
N ARG A 299 -20.20 4.89 -0.60
CA ARG A 299 -19.80 5.81 0.48
C ARG A 299 -18.30 5.73 0.77
N THR A 300 -17.76 4.52 0.84
CA THR A 300 -16.32 4.31 1.02
C THR A 300 -15.51 4.96 -0.09
N ALA A 301 -15.94 4.84 -1.34
CA ALA A 301 -15.27 5.45 -2.48
C ALA A 301 -15.35 7.00 -2.45
N ILE A 302 -16.47 7.57 -1.98
CA ILE A 302 -16.62 9.00 -1.78
C ILE A 302 -15.64 9.47 -0.69
N ASP A 303 -15.69 8.87 0.49
CA ASP A 303 -14.79 9.21 1.60
C ASP A 303 -13.31 9.09 1.16
N LEU A 304 -12.98 8.05 0.40
CA LEU A 304 -11.64 7.84 -0.17
C LEU A 304 -11.20 9.01 -1.05
N VAL A 305 -12.07 9.46 -1.97
CA VAL A 305 -11.76 10.55 -2.89
C VAL A 305 -11.62 11.87 -2.12
N GLU A 306 -12.51 12.14 -1.17
CA GLU A 306 -12.46 13.33 -0.32
C GLU A 306 -11.18 13.36 0.53
N ASP A 307 -10.86 12.25 1.19
CA ASP A 307 -9.66 12.13 2.02
C ASP A 307 -8.39 12.27 1.18
N MET A 308 -8.32 11.67 0.00
CA MET A 308 -7.18 11.81 -0.93
C MET A 308 -7.06 13.22 -1.49
N ALA A 309 -8.18 13.89 -1.79
CA ALA A 309 -8.20 15.27 -2.29
C ALA A 309 -7.73 16.28 -1.26
N SER A 310 -7.81 15.95 0.04
CA SER A 310 -7.29 16.77 1.13
C SER A 310 -5.75 16.82 1.18
N ILE A 311 -5.07 15.89 0.51
CA ILE A 311 -3.61 15.77 0.56
C ILE A 311 -2.96 16.75 -0.43
N PRO A 312 -1.98 17.58 0.00
CA PRO A 312 -1.23 18.41 -0.93
C PRO A 312 -0.50 17.56 -1.97
N MET A 313 -0.69 17.90 -3.25
CA MET A 313 -0.20 17.14 -4.40
C MET A 313 1.29 16.83 -4.37
N ASP A 314 2.09 17.70 -3.76
CA ASP A 314 3.52 17.48 -3.66
C ASP A 314 3.83 16.23 -2.83
N TYR A 315 3.24 16.03 -1.65
CA TYR A 315 3.51 14.81 -0.87
C TYR A 315 3.17 13.53 -1.64
N LEU A 316 2.09 13.55 -2.42
CA LEU A 316 1.72 12.43 -3.28
C LEU A 316 2.76 12.18 -4.39
N LYS A 317 3.40 13.22 -4.92
CA LYS A 317 4.49 13.08 -5.92
C LYS A 317 5.77 12.55 -5.28
N TRP A 318 6.14 13.06 -4.11
CA TRP A 318 7.42 12.78 -3.45
C TRP A 318 7.47 11.41 -2.75
N THR A 319 6.32 10.84 -2.41
CA THR A 319 6.24 9.59 -1.65
C THR A 319 6.06 8.37 -2.56
N THR A 320 7.10 7.54 -2.71
CA THR A 320 7.09 6.33 -3.54
C THR A 320 5.92 5.40 -3.23
N LEU A 321 5.67 5.15 -1.94
CA LEU A 321 4.60 4.24 -1.49
C LEU A 321 3.22 4.83 -1.76
N ALA A 322 3.02 6.13 -1.51
CA ALA A 322 1.77 6.81 -1.84
C ALA A 322 1.49 6.84 -3.36
N ALA A 323 2.55 6.94 -4.17
CA ALA A 323 2.40 6.86 -5.62
C ALA A 323 1.88 5.50 -6.10
N HIS A 324 2.31 4.40 -5.47
CA HIS A 324 1.80 3.07 -5.77
C HIS A 324 0.40 2.83 -5.16
N PHE A 325 0.09 3.44 -4.01
CA PHE A 325 -1.29 3.44 -3.50
C PHE A 325 -2.28 4.08 -4.45
N ARG A 326 -1.90 5.16 -5.16
CA ARG A 326 -2.73 5.74 -6.21
C ARG A 326 -3.09 4.74 -7.31
N LEU A 327 -2.20 3.80 -7.65
CA LEU A 327 -2.49 2.77 -8.64
C LEU A 327 -3.52 1.78 -8.11
N CYS A 328 -3.36 1.27 -6.87
CA CYS A 328 -4.34 0.38 -6.26
C CYS A 328 -5.71 1.03 -6.10
N ILE A 329 -5.74 2.31 -5.71
CA ILE A 329 -6.98 3.10 -5.59
C ILE A 329 -7.63 3.31 -6.97
N LYS A 330 -6.84 3.65 -7.98
CA LYS A 330 -7.33 3.81 -9.36
C LYS A 330 -7.99 2.53 -9.85
N GLU A 331 -7.35 1.37 -9.67
CA GLU A 331 -7.91 0.07 -10.06
C GLU A 331 -9.21 -0.25 -9.31
N TYR A 332 -9.29 0.07 -8.00
CA TYR A 332 -10.53 -0.08 -7.23
C TYR A 332 -11.68 0.77 -7.79
N LEU A 333 -11.40 2.04 -8.09
CA LEU A 333 -12.38 2.96 -8.67
C LEU A 333 -12.82 2.52 -10.08
N GLU A 334 -11.91 2.01 -10.89
CA GLU A 334 -12.22 1.44 -12.22
C GLU A 334 -13.12 0.18 -12.10
N SER A 335 -12.86 -0.70 -11.13
CA SER A 335 -13.75 -1.84 -10.87
C SER A 335 -15.14 -1.38 -10.43
N LEU A 336 -15.23 -0.43 -9.50
CA LEU A 336 -16.52 0.13 -9.10
C LEU A 336 -17.26 0.73 -10.29
N GLN A 337 -16.57 1.51 -11.15
CA GLN A 337 -17.16 2.08 -12.36
C GLN A 337 -17.68 0.99 -13.31
N SER A 338 -16.96 -0.12 -13.48
CA SER A 338 -17.43 -1.28 -14.24
C SER A 338 -18.72 -1.84 -13.65
N SER A 339 -18.77 -2.04 -12.32
CA SER A 339 -19.97 -2.49 -11.61
C SER A 339 -21.14 -1.52 -11.76
N PHE A 340 -20.91 -0.20 -11.73
CA PHE A 340 -21.93 0.81 -12.02
C PHE A 340 -22.49 0.67 -13.44
N THR A 341 -21.63 0.49 -14.44
CA THR A 341 -22.09 0.30 -15.82
C THR A 341 -22.88 -0.98 -15.99
N TYR A 342 -22.50 -2.04 -15.29
CA TYR A 342 -23.24 -3.31 -15.26
C TYR A 342 -24.62 -3.15 -14.63
N VAL A 343 -24.70 -2.57 -13.42
CA VAL A 343 -25.97 -2.34 -12.72
C VAL A 343 -26.88 -1.44 -13.54
N ARG A 344 -26.34 -0.34 -14.11
CA ARG A 344 -27.11 0.55 -14.99
C ARG A 344 -27.67 -0.19 -16.19
N ARG A 345 -26.89 -1.06 -16.83
CA ARG A 345 -27.34 -1.89 -17.96
C ARG A 345 -28.42 -2.90 -17.54
N ALA A 346 -28.28 -3.53 -16.38
CA ALA A 346 -29.28 -4.45 -15.83
C ALA A 346 -30.59 -3.73 -15.48
N SER A 347 -30.52 -2.53 -14.88
CA SER A 347 -31.69 -1.70 -14.59
C SER A 347 -32.40 -1.21 -15.85
N MET A 348 -31.66 -0.83 -16.90
CA MET A 348 -32.28 -0.49 -18.20
C MET A 348 -33.01 -1.69 -18.79
N ARG A 349 -32.41 -2.89 -18.76
CA ARG A 349 -33.07 -4.13 -19.20
C ARG A 349 -34.31 -4.48 -18.36
N MET A 350 -34.27 -4.27 -17.06
CA MET A 350 -35.46 -4.42 -16.21
C MET A 350 -36.52 -3.39 -16.55
N GLY A 351 -36.14 -2.14 -16.85
CA GLY A 351 -37.06 -1.11 -17.33
C GLY A 351 -37.75 -1.51 -18.63
N GLU A 352 -36.99 -1.97 -19.63
CA GLU A 352 -37.53 -2.53 -20.89
C GLU A 352 -38.50 -3.69 -20.63
N TYR A 353 -38.13 -4.60 -19.72
CA TYR A 353 -38.98 -5.75 -19.36
C TYR A 353 -40.26 -5.34 -18.62
N VAL A 354 -40.20 -4.32 -17.76
CA VAL A 354 -41.37 -3.76 -17.06
C VAL A 354 -42.28 -3.03 -18.05
N GLU A 355 -41.73 -2.27 -18.99
CA GLU A 355 -42.51 -1.63 -20.05
C GLU A 355 -43.19 -2.66 -20.97
N GLU A 356 -42.50 -3.77 -21.31
CA GLU A 356 -43.11 -4.87 -22.05
C GLU A 356 -44.26 -5.53 -21.26
N ILE A 357 -44.09 -5.74 -19.95
CA ILE A 357 -45.16 -6.25 -19.07
C ILE A 357 -46.34 -5.28 -19.04
N ASP A 358 -46.10 -3.99 -18.86
CA ASP A 358 -47.15 -2.97 -18.82
C ASP A 358 -47.89 -2.88 -20.16
N GLN A 359 -47.19 -2.96 -21.29
CA GLN A 359 -47.83 -3.02 -22.62
C GLN A 359 -48.68 -4.28 -22.78
N VAL A 360 -48.20 -5.44 -22.31
CA VAL A 360 -48.97 -6.69 -22.31
C VAL A 360 -50.20 -6.56 -21.42
N LEU A 361 -50.08 -6.02 -20.21
CA LEU A 361 -51.20 -5.82 -19.29
C LEU A 361 -52.24 -4.81 -19.83
N LEU A 362 -51.80 -3.69 -20.41
CA LEU A 362 -52.67 -2.71 -21.07
C LEU A 362 -53.33 -3.25 -22.35
N SER A 363 -52.66 -4.16 -23.08
CA SER A 363 -53.28 -4.88 -24.19
C SER A 363 -54.33 -5.87 -23.70
N ARG A 364 -54.11 -6.49 -22.54
CA ARG A 364 -55.03 -7.44 -21.90
C ARG A 364 -56.27 -6.77 -21.32
N GLU A 365 -56.14 -5.58 -20.74
CA GLU A 365 -57.29 -4.77 -20.28
C GLU A 365 -58.14 -4.26 -21.46
N ARG A 366 -57.49 -3.90 -22.58
CA ARG A 366 -58.16 -3.58 -23.86
C ARG A 366 -58.85 -4.80 -24.46
N ASP A 367 -58.23 -5.98 -24.35
CA ASP A 367 -58.81 -7.25 -24.76
C ASP A 367 -59.94 -7.70 -23.83
N ASP A 368 -59.92 -7.40 -22.53
CA ASP A 368 -61.03 -7.71 -21.60
C ASP A 368 -62.22 -6.76 -21.81
N THR A 369 -61.98 -5.50 -22.21
CA THR A 369 -63.04 -4.61 -22.71
C THR A 369 -63.59 -5.07 -24.07
N HIS A 370 -62.75 -5.69 -24.92
CA HIS A 370 -63.21 -6.29 -26.19
C HIS A 370 -63.80 -7.71 -26.06
N ARG A 371 -63.47 -8.48 -25.01
CA ARG A 371 -63.98 -9.84 -24.76
C ARG A 371 -65.36 -9.88 -24.10
N GLN A 372 -65.86 -8.75 -23.60
CA GLN A 372 -67.31 -8.55 -23.43
C GLN A 372 -68.05 -8.34 -24.76
N GLY A 373 -67.32 -8.21 -25.89
CA GLY A 373 -67.88 -7.99 -27.23
C GLY A 373 -67.48 -9.00 -28.32
N SER A 374 -66.57 -9.94 -28.10
CA SER A 374 -66.15 -10.86 -29.18
C SER A 374 -65.53 -12.15 -28.65
N CYS A 375 -66.33 -13.22 -28.72
CA CYS A 375 -65.87 -14.60 -28.73
C CYS A 375 -65.30 -14.92 -30.14
N ILE A 376 -64.30 -15.82 -30.19
CA ILE A 376 -63.91 -16.72 -31.32
C ILE A 376 -62.49 -16.49 -31.93
N GLN A 377 -61.65 -17.55 -31.75
CA GLN A 377 -60.49 -18.06 -32.54
C GLN A 377 -59.14 -17.30 -32.56
N LYS A 378 -57.95 -17.91 -32.77
CA LYS A 378 -57.29 -19.18 -32.38
C LYS A 378 -55.82 -19.08 -32.89
N ASP A 379 -54.88 -19.58 -32.09
CA ASP A 379 -53.55 -20.18 -32.38
C ASP A 379 -52.36 -19.50 -33.12
N ASP A 380 -51.20 -19.75 -32.47
CA ASP A 380 -49.85 -20.13 -32.93
C ASP A 380 -48.68 -19.13 -33.10
N GLY A 381 -47.57 -19.42 -32.41
CA GLY A 381 -46.21 -18.98 -32.79
C GLY A 381 -45.14 -18.90 -31.69
N MET A 382 -44.48 -20.02 -31.35
CA MET A 382 -43.21 -20.07 -30.58
C MET A 382 -42.02 -19.45 -31.35
N LYS A 383 -41.13 -18.70 -30.68
CA LYS A 383 -39.67 -18.70 -30.97
C LYS A 383 -38.80 -18.46 -29.73
N GLN A 384 -37.87 -19.40 -29.49
CA GLN A 384 -36.69 -19.31 -28.61
C GLN A 384 -35.57 -18.49 -29.26
N GLN A 385 -34.73 -17.85 -28.44
CA GLN A 385 -33.35 -17.54 -28.80
C GLN A 385 -32.41 -17.64 -27.59
N GLN A 386 -31.54 -18.66 -27.61
CA GLN A 386 -30.29 -18.76 -26.86
C GLN A 386 -29.18 -18.00 -27.60
N LEU A 387 -28.23 -17.43 -26.87
CA LEU A 387 -26.92 -17.06 -27.43
C LEU A 387 -25.79 -17.45 -26.46
N TYR A 388 -24.71 -18.02 -27.01
CA TYR A 388 -23.60 -18.68 -26.31
C TYR A 388 -22.25 -18.09 -26.77
N MET A 389 -21.39 -17.67 -25.80
CA MET A 389 -19.90 -17.56 -25.76
C MET A 389 -19.13 -16.75 -26.86
N PRO A 390 -17.81 -16.36 -26.73
CA PRO A 390 -16.72 -16.78 -25.79
C PRO A 390 -15.76 -15.67 -25.21
N PHE A 391 -14.83 -16.09 -24.33
CA PHE A 391 -13.55 -15.45 -23.85
C PHE A 391 -12.46 -15.38 -24.97
N PRO A 392 -11.18 -14.90 -24.83
CA PRO A 392 -10.33 -14.49 -23.67
C PRO A 392 -9.40 -13.24 -23.89
N ASP A 393 -8.60 -12.82 -22.89
CA ASP A 393 -7.12 -12.74 -23.00
C ASP A 393 -6.40 -12.35 -21.70
N GLN A 394 -5.21 -12.94 -21.54
CA GLN A 394 -4.31 -12.88 -20.38
C GLN A 394 -3.40 -11.65 -20.45
N ASP A 395 -3.30 -10.92 -19.34
CA ASP A 395 -2.27 -9.90 -19.14
C ASP A 395 -1.66 -10.07 -17.74
N THR A 396 -0.41 -10.52 -17.72
CA THR A 396 0.33 -10.89 -16.52
C THR A 396 1.00 -9.66 -15.90
N SER A 397 0.25 -8.80 -15.21
CA SER A 397 0.84 -7.86 -14.23
C SER A 397 -0.14 -7.25 -13.22
N HIS A 398 -1.23 -7.92 -12.84
CA HIS A 398 -2.22 -7.30 -11.95
C HIS A 398 -2.81 -8.28 -10.94
N ALA A 399 -2.03 -8.61 -9.91
CA ALA A 399 -2.51 -9.44 -8.79
C ALA A 399 -3.66 -8.78 -7.99
N TRP A 400 -3.96 -7.50 -8.19
CA TRP A 400 -5.09 -6.78 -7.56
C TRP A 400 -6.40 -6.84 -8.32
N ARG A 401 -6.38 -7.06 -9.65
CA ARG A 401 -7.60 -7.12 -10.46
C ARG A 401 -8.55 -8.24 -10.00
N ASP A 402 -8.01 -9.31 -9.45
CA ASP A 402 -8.79 -10.43 -8.92
C ASP A 402 -9.43 -10.15 -7.54
N VAL A 403 -9.05 -9.05 -6.86
CA VAL A 403 -9.68 -8.63 -5.58
C VAL A 403 -11.08 -8.04 -5.82
N PHE A 404 -11.32 -7.51 -7.02
CA PHE A 404 -12.54 -6.77 -7.33
C PHE A 404 -13.28 -7.34 -8.55
N ARG A 405 -13.10 -8.64 -8.85
CA ARG A 405 -13.68 -9.33 -10.00
C ARG A 405 -14.95 -10.14 -9.70
N ASP A 406 -15.38 -10.21 -8.45
CA ASP A 406 -16.58 -10.93 -8.02
C ASP A 406 -17.80 -10.00 -7.85
#